data_AF-A0A3D5IDM1-F1
#
_entry.id   AF-A0A3D5IDM1-F1
#
_cell.length_a   1.000
_cell.length_b   1.000
_cell.length_c   1.000
_cell.angle_alpha   90.00
_cell.angle_beta   90.00
_cell.angle_gamma   90.00
#
_symmetry.space_group_name_H-M   'P 1'
#
loop_
_entity.id
_entity.type
_entity.pdbx_description
1 polymer ?
#
loop_
_entity_poly.entity_id
_entity_poly.type
_entity_poly.pdbx_seq_one_letter_code
_entity_poly.pdbx_strand_id
1 'polypeptide(L)'
;AESPDASVHPEISSAEEIDETVPPVNPGDFVSVSTDTRVFSAVDDDASEAYFSSEYQGNFVKAAAVQVVSIAEDASGAVWYQVRFLYGDSFPGGKMKWTADETVWVMAAETGETDADACTVTDFAYPKEMLCLLREMQTYTAETDGFSLKNIHGKIGSFQAGQSGLQGSSGRDAAYPQLAKSASHGTIYATPHYLESYPVYCLEHTLSGPGEGSGANKTETGPYALIDMEAFVSTAEGGGVNGVRFKAQTMHAIGWVLRHTYPFMVLDRSDANNEVWSRVAGQFAIREVIKQLEGAQYVRSYWDMDNFYAFSGGAPEVYLTYARWLAKNAIAHAKITGKITVSGQRIQASDGGYIGTVTLTTDADLIRISKAVGSITGNSGGSDEAYYYVKSGDTIRILSDKSSFSVYMESIASSAEEADFLVGIPGASIQKVLVPIEGTPYPLQSAVVTFELLYGTVFVTKQSMDGILLQGAVFELLDESGAVLAEAVTDAQGRAVFSGIAPGRYQVREKTAPQGYRLSVVSAQEIMVTAGADTACMFINERMMGIIRVIKTDSMTGKPLPGVTFTVTRLTAPASDDASDIGKVVATITTNADGIAQTEALPWGEYRIEEAEALDGYVDTDFVTIVQIK
;
A
#
# COMPACT_ATOMS: atom_id res chain seq x y z
N ALA A 1 -61.22 14.20 29.89
CA ALA A 1 -61.26 12.75 30.16
C ALA A 1 -60.03 12.13 29.53
N GLU A 2 -59.55 11.06 30.14
CA GLU A 2 -58.21 10.46 30.06
C GLU A 2 -57.69 10.08 28.66
N SER A 3 -56.34 10.01 28.63
CA SER A 3 -55.39 9.34 27.73
C SER A 3 -55.63 7.82 27.57
N PRO A 4 -54.79 6.99 26.87
CA PRO A 4 -53.51 7.22 26.13
C PRO A 4 -53.53 6.55 24.71
N ASP A 5 -52.49 6.64 23.85
CA ASP A 5 -51.39 5.65 23.82
C ASP A 5 -50.19 6.14 22.98
N ALA A 6 -49.02 5.61 23.37
CA ALA A 6 -47.69 6.15 23.22
C ALA A 6 -46.94 5.67 21.97
N SER A 7 -46.00 6.51 21.57
CA SER A 7 -44.93 6.29 20.60
C SER A 7 -43.93 5.24 21.09
N VAL A 8 -43.68 4.25 20.24
CA VAL A 8 -42.62 3.24 20.38
C VAL A 8 -41.27 3.87 20.01
N HIS A 9 -40.38 4.00 20.98
CA HIS A 9 -38.93 4.07 20.79
C HIS A 9 -38.35 2.70 21.18
N PRO A 10 -37.47 2.08 20.39
CA PRO A 10 -36.81 0.86 20.82
C PRO A 10 -35.79 1.19 21.92
N GLU A 11 -35.93 0.47 23.03
CA GLU A 11 -35.10 0.53 24.23
C GLU A 11 -33.65 0.18 23.93
N ILE A 12 -32.75 0.92 24.55
CA ILE A 12 -31.34 0.58 24.70
C ILE A 12 -31.30 -0.67 25.59
N SER A 13 -30.82 -1.77 25.01
CA SER A 13 -30.56 -3.02 25.73
C SER A 13 -29.66 -2.72 26.92
N SER A 14 -30.22 -2.83 28.11
CA SER A 14 -29.52 -2.89 29.38
C SER A 14 -28.55 -4.07 29.39
N ALA A 15 -27.42 -3.85 30.06
CA ALA A 15 -26.33 -4.78 30.32
C ALA A 15 -26.81 -6.22 30.60
N GLU A 16 -26.22 -7.17 29.89
CA GLU A 16 -26.20 -8.57 30.33
C GLU A 16 -25.44 -8.62 31.66
N GLU A 17 -26.15 -8.87 32.75
CA GLU A 17 -25.53 -9.38 33.98
C GLU A 17 -24.97 -10.77 33.68
N ILE A 18 -23.64 -10.88 33.68
CA ILE A 18 -22.93 -12.15 33.59
C ILE A 18 -22.97 -12.79 34.98
N ASP A 19 -23.93 -13.69 35.20
CA ASP A 19 -23.94 -14.63 36.33
C ASP A 19 -23.00 -15.80 36.01
N GLU A 20 -21.71 -15.62 36.28
CA GLU A 20 -20.71 -16.71 36.30
C GLU A 20 -20.37 -17.05 37.76
N THR A 21 -21.16 -17.94 38.35
CA THR A 21 -20.71 -18.68 39.53
C THR A 21 -19.57 -19.59 39.12
N VAL A 22 -18.33 -19.13 39.35
CA VAL A 22 -17.09 -19.90 39.15
C VAL A 22 -17.24 -21.24 39.89
N PRO A 23 -16.96 -22.40 39.25
CA PRO A 23 -17.04 -23.71 39.89
C PRO A 23 -16.17 -23.75 41.16
N PRO A 24 -16.48 -24.61 42.15
CA PRO A 24 -15.76 -24.60 43.43
C PRO A 24 -14.33 -25.10 43.25
N VAL A 25 -13.39 -24.17 43.08
CA VAL A 25 -11.94 -24.39 43.07
C VAL A 25 -11.43 -24.35 44.51
N ASN A 26 -10.57 -25.29 44.90
CA ASN A 26 -9.93 -25.35 46.21
C ASN A 26 -8.41 -25.15 46.09
N PRO A 27 -7.73 -24.69 47.17
CA PRO A 27 -6.28 -24.71 47.22
C PRO A 27 -5.72 -26.12 46.93
N GLY A 28 -4.83 -26.21 45.94
CA GLY A 28 -4.26 -27.45 45.41
C GLY A 28 -4.75 -27.80 44.01
N ASP A 29 -5.92 -27.30 43.60
CA ASP A 29 -6.50 -27.53 42.27
C ASP A 29 -5.73 -26.74 41.20
N PHE A 30 -5.87 -27.18 39.94
CA PHE A 30 -5.28 -26.51 38.78
C PHE A 30 -6.36 -25.77 38.00
N VAL A 31 -5.98 -24.59 37.50
CA VAL A 31 -6.81 -23.76 36.63
C VAL A 31 -6.01 -23.39 35.38
N SER A 32 -6.70 -23.14 34.26
CA SER A 32 -6.07 -22.60 33.06
C SER A 32 -6.03 -21.07 33.11
N VAL A 33 -4.93 -20.51 32.61
CA VAL A 33 -4.75 -19.08 32.35
C VAL A 33 -4.49 -18.87 30.86
N SER A 34 -4.85 -17.71 30.34
CA SER A 34 -4.67 -17.30 28.94
C SER A 34 -3.85 -16.02 28.83
N THR A 35 -3.63 -15.55 27.60
CA THR A 35 -3.01 -14.24 27.35
C THR A 35 -3.86 -13.05 27.80
N ASP A 36 -5.11 -13.30 28.17
CA ASP A 36 -6.05 -12.29 28.64
C ASP A 36 -6.15 -12.30 30.18
N THR A 37 -5.63 -13.34 30.86
CA THR A 37 -5.63 -13.42 32.32
C THR A 37 -4.63 -12.43 32.90
N ARG A 38 -5.13 -11.48 33.70
CA ARG A 38 -4.37 -10.42 34.36
C ARG A 38 -3.70 -10.94 35.64
N VAL A 39 -2.50 -10.42 35.90
CA VAL A 39 -1.60 -10.82 36.98
C VAL A 39 -1.34 -9.64 37.90
N PHE A 40 -1.40 -9.87 39.19
CA PHE A 40 -1.29 -8.85 40.24
C PHE A 40 -0.31 -9.26 41.36
N SER A 41 0.32 -8.28 42.00
CA SER A 41 1.21 -8.47 43.15
C SER A 41 0.44 -8.73 44.46
N ALA A 42 -0.80 -8.26 44.55
CA ALA A 42 -1.72 -8.48 45.66
C ALA A 42 -3.16 -8.53 45.16
N VAL A 43 -4.10 -8.92 46.02
CA VAL A 43 -5.54 -8.69 45.80
C VAL A 43 -5.77 -7.20 45.70
N ASP A 44 -6.51 -6.78 44.68
CA ASP A 44 -6.66 -5.38 44.30
C ASP A 44 -8.14 -4.99 44.24
N ASP A 45 -8.56 -4.14 45.18
CA ASP A 45 -9.95 -3.67 45.29
C ASP A 45 -10.36 -2.77 44.10
N ASP A 46 -9.39 -2.26 43.31
CA ASP A 46 -9.58 -1.33 42.20
C ASP A 46 -9.30 -1.96 40.82
N ALA A 47 -9.31 -3.29 40.69
CA ALA A 47 -8.95 -4.06 39.49
C ALA A 47 -9.91 -3.91 38.27
N SER A 48 -10.51 -2.73 38.08
CA SER A 48 -11.35 -2.38 36.96
C SER A 48 -10.55 -2.09 35.68
N GLU A 49 -11.16 -2.30 34.51
CA GLU A 49 -10.55 -1.96 33.21
C GLU A 49 -10.35 -0.44 33.00
N ALA A 50 -10.96 0.41 33.83
CA ALA A 50 -10.95 1.86 33.65
C ALA A 50 -9.65 2.53 34.13
N TYR A 51 -8.95 1.93 35.10
CA TYR A 51 -7.68 2.42 35.65
C TYR A 51 -6.83 1.25 36.12
N PHE A 52 -5.59 1.16 35.62
CA PHE A 52 -4.64 0.16 36.08
C PHE A 52 -4.10 0.53 37.46
N SER A 53 -4.30 -0.36 38.43
CA SER A 53 -3.81 -0.18 39.80
C SER A 53 -2.29 -0.33 39.90
N SER A 54 -1.73 0.07 41.04
CA SER A 54 -0.32 -0.19 41.37
C SER A 54 -0.01 -1.67 41.55
N GLU A 55 -1.02 -2.51 41.73
CA GLU A 55 -0.85 -3.94 41.94
C GLU A 55 -0.81 -4.74 40.63
N TYR A 56 -1.24 -4.16 39.50
CA TYR A 56 -1.26 -4.83 38.20
C TYR A 56 0.16 -5.00 37.60
N GLN A 57 0.53 -6.25 37.31
CA GLN A 57 1.87 -6.67 36.87
C GLN A 57 1.93 -7.10 35.38
N GLY A 58 0.79 -7.35 34.73
CA GLY A 58 0.71 -7.75 33.32
C GLY A 58 -0.31 -8.86 33.07
N ASN A 59 -0.25 -9.50 31.90
CA ASN A 59 -1.01 -10.69 31.54
C ASN A 59 -0.06 -11.84 31.24
N PHE A 60 -0.52 -13.10 31.36
CA PHE A 60 0.33 -14.22 30.96
C PHE A 60 0.70 -14.15 29.46
N VAL A 61 1.91 -14.58 29.11
CA VAL A 61 2.40 -14.50 27.71
C VAL A 61 1.99 -15.69 26.85
N LYS A 62 1.47 -16.75 27.48
CA LYS A 62 0.91 -17.93 26.82
C LYS A 62 -0.01 -18.69 27.77
N ALA A 63 -0.93 -19.44 27.18
CA ALA A 63 -1.83 -20.29 27.94
C ALA A 63 -1.06 -21.35 28.75
N ALA A 64 -1.47 -21.57 29.99
CA ALA A 64 -0.83 -22.52 30.89
C ALA A 64 -1.79 -23.04 31.96
N ALA A 65 -1.43 -24.17 32.55
CA ALA A 65 -2.04 -24.66 33.78
C ALA A 65 -1.22 -24.13 34.97
N VAL A 66 -1.91 -23.54 35.95
CA VAL A 66 -1.32 -23.01 37.18
C VAL A 66 -2.06 -23.59 38.38
N GLN A 67 -1.36 -23.72 39.51
CA GLN A 67 -1.94 -24.32 40.71
C GLN A 67 -2.47 -23.23 41.65
N VAL A 68 -3.70 -23.35 42.12
CA VAL A 68 -4.25 -22.46 43.14
C VAL A 68 -3.61 -22.79 44.50
N VAL A 69 -3.00 -21.79 45.13
CA VAL A 69 -2.31 -21.91 46.42
C VAL A 69 -3.17 -21.34 47.56
N SER A 70 -3.89 -20.26 47.31
CA SER A 70 -4.88 -19.70 48.23
C SER A 70 -5.96 -18.94 47.51
N ILE A 71 -7.08 -18.72 48.20
CA ILE A 71 -8.23 -17.99 47.69
C ILE A 71 -8.50 -16.80 48.62
N ALA A 72 -8.80 -15.66 48.04
CA ALA A 72 -9.21 -14.46 48.74
C ALA A 72 -10.42 -13.83 48.07
N GLU A 73 -11.06 -12.90 48.78
CA GLU A 73 -12.18 -12.10 48.29
C GLU A 73 -11.81 -10.63 48.53
N ASP A 74 -12.03 -9.79 47.52
CA ASP A 74 -11.79 -8.35 47.63
C ASP A 74 -12.98 -7.62 48.28
N ALA A 75 -12.86 -6.31 48.49
CA ALA A 75 -13.91 -5.50 49.11
C ALA A 75 -15.24 -5.46 48.29
N SER A 76 -15.21 -5.81 47.01
CA SER A 76 -16.37 -5.87 46.12
C SER A 76 -17.05 -7.23 46.10
N GLY A 77 -16.43 -8.24 46.70
CA GLY A 77 -16.91 -9.62 46.68
C GLY A 77 -16.37 -10.45 45.50
N ALA A 78 -15.43 -9.93 44.70
CA ALA A 78 -14.84 -10.70 43.63
C ALA A 78 -13.81 -11.69 44.20
N VAL A 79 -13.78 -12.89 43.62
CA VAL A 79 -12.91 -13.98 44.07
C VAL A 79 -11.56 -13.91 43.35
N TRP A 80 -10.50 -14.08 44.13
CA TRP A 80 -9.12 -14.03 43.67
C TRP A 80 -8.39 -15.33 44.00
N TYR A 81 -7.58 -15.80 43.06
CA TYR A 81 -6.69 -16.93 43.26
C TYR A 81 -5.25 -16.46 43.35
N GLN A 82 -4.58 -16.81 44.44
CA GLN A 82 -3.12 -16.82 44.44
C GLN A 82 -2.68 -18.10 43.75
N VAL A 83 -2.06 -17.97 42.57
CA VAL A 83 -1.65 -19.10 41.74
C VAL A 83 -0.13 -19.26 41.76
N ARG A 84 0.33 -20.50 41.92
CA ARG A 84 1.70 -20.90 41.62
C ARG A 84 1.79 -21.25 40.15
N PHE A 85 2.69 -20.59 39.44
CA PHE A 85 3.00 -20.87 38.05
C PHE A 85 4.46 -21.32 37.93
N LEU A 86 4.77 -22.08 36.89
CA LEU A 86 6.15 -22.38 36.53
C LEU A 86 6.61 -21.38 35.49
N TYR A 87 7.82 -20.85 35.68
CA TYR A 87 8.51 -20.05 34.67
C TYR A 87 9.88 -20.64 34.42
N GLY A 88 10.41 -20.39 33.23
CA GLY A 88 11.65 -21.01 32.81
C GLY A 88 11.88 -20.90 31.31
N ASP A 89 13.05 -21.34 30.88
CA ASP A 89 13.49 -21.28 29.49
C ASP A 89 13.67 -22.71 28.94
N SER A 90 13.53 -22.88 27.63
CA SER A 90 13.70 -24.16 26.93
C SER A 90 14.60 -24.01 25.71
N PHE A 91 15.26 -25.11 25.31
CA PHE A 91 15.98 -25.19 24.05
C PHE A 91 15.00 -25.27 22.87
N PRO A 92 15.42 -24.89 21.65
CA PRO A 92 14.69 -25.22 20.43
C PRO A 92 14.43 -26.75 20.39
N GLY A 93 13.16 -27.14 20.43
CA GLY A 93 12.72 -28.54 20.57
C GLY A 93 12.10 -28.90 21.93
N GLY A 94 11.91 -27.94 22.84
CA GLY A 94 11.06 -28.10 24.03
C GLY A 94 11.74 -28.72 25.26
N LYS A 95 13.05 -29.01 25.20
CA LYS A 95 13.81 -29.45 26.37
C LYS A 95 14.04 -28.28 27.32
N MET A 96 13.56 -28.36 28.56
CA MET A 96 13.76 -27.31 29.56
C MET A 96 15.25 -27.08 29.86
N LYS A 97 15.68 -25.81 29.83
CA LYS A 97 17.01 -25.34 30.25
C LYS A 97 17.04 -25.19 31.78
N TRP A 98 16.03 -24.54 32.32
CA TRP A 98 15.80 -24.36 33.74
C TRP A 98 14.31 -24.06 33.97
N THR A 99 13.85 -24.32 35.20
CA THR A 99 12.48 -24.07 35.66
C THR A 99 12.52 -23.62 37.11
N ALA A 100 11.72 -22.63 37.47
CA ALA A 100 11.42 -22.22 38.83
C ALA A 100 9.91 -21.97 38.98
N ASP A 101 9.43 -21.85 40.22
CA ASP A 101 8.05 -21.48 40.54
C ASP A 101 7.99 -20.14 41.30
N GLU A 102 6.92 -19.40 41.07
CA GLU A 102 6.59 -18.17 41.79
C GLU A 102 5.06 -18.10 41.97
N THR A 103 4.60 -17.24 42.88
CA THR A 103 3.17 -17.04 43.16
C THR A 103 2.72 -15.63 42.82
N VAL A 104 1.57 -15.51 42.16
CA VAL A 104 0.93 -14.24 41.79
C VAL A 104 -0.57 -14.29 42.07
N TRP A 105 -1.23 -13.14 42.06
CA TRP A 105 -2.69 -13.05 42.18
C TRP A 105 -3.34 -12.89 40.80
N VAL A 106 -4.45 -13.59 40.58
CA VAL A 106 -5.29 -13.50 39.39
C VAL A 106 -6.76 -13.47 39.80
N MET A 107 -7.63 -12.85 39.00
CA MET A 107 -9.07 -12.93 39.22
C MET A 107 -9.58 -14.30 38.83
N ALA A 108 -10.41 -14.90 39.69
CA ALA A 108 -11.00 -16.21 39.43
C ALA A 108 -11.81 -16.24 38.13
N ALA A 109 -12.52 -15.15 37.82
CA ALA A 109 -13.31 -14.97 36.61
C ALA A 109 -12.46 -14.95 35.31
N GLU A 110 -11.15 -14.78 35.41
CA GLU A 110 -10.24 -14.77 34.25
C GLU A 110 -9.52 -16.09 34.04
N THR A 111 -9.85 -17.09 34.86
CA THR A 111 -9.29 -18.44 34.78
C THR A 111 -10.31 -19.40 34.20
N GLY A 112 -9.84 -20.47 33.57
CA GLY A 112 -10.67 -21.54 33.04
C GLY A 112 -10.44 -22.89 33.71
N GLU A 113 -11.26 -23.88 33.38
CA GLU A 113 -11.01 -25.27 33.77
C GLU A 113 -9.79 -25.85 33.05
N THR A 114 -9.15 -26.86 33.64
CA THR A 114 -8.07 -27.61 33.02
C THR A 114 -8.04 -29.06 33.51
N ASP A 115 -7.71 -30.00 32.60
CA ASP A 115 -7.49 -31.40 32.94
C ASP A 115 -6.03 -31.69 33.38
N ALA A 116 -5.21 -30.64 33.52
CA ALA A 116 -3.80 -30.78 33.90
C ALA A 116 -3.64 -31.13 35.39
N ASP A 117 -2.71 -32.01 35.70
CA ASP A 117 -2.34 -32.43 37.06
C ASP A 117 -1.01 -31.83 37.54
N ALA A 118 -0.42 -30.94 36.73
CA ALA A 118 0.82 -30.21 37.03
C ALA A 118 0.84 -28.84 36.34
N CYS A 119 1.57 -27.89 36.91
CA CYS A 119 1.77 -26.59 36.29
C CYS A 119 2.52 -26.75 34.95
N THR A 120 2.15 -25.95 33.95
CA THR A 120 2.94 -25.81 32.73
C THR A 120 3.68 -24.48 32.74
N VAL A 121 4.79 -24.42 31.99
CA VAL A 121 5.68 -23.25 31.99
C VAL A 121 4.99 -22.09 31.30
N THR A 122 4.98 -20.90 31.91
CA THR A 122 4.51 -19.61 31.38
C THR A 122 5.29 -18.44 32.02
N ASP A 123 4.96 -17.20 31.66
CA ASP A 123 5.47 -15.95 32.24
C ASP A 123 4.41 -14.85 32.03
N PHE A 124 4.61 -13.61 32.49
CA PHE A 124 3.66 -12.51 32.27
C PHE A 124 4.31 -11.17 31.85
N ALA A 125 3.60 -10.37 31.04
CA ALA A 125 4.03 -9.07 30.51
C ALA A 125 2.82 -8.14 30.24
N TYR A 126 3.01 -6.82 30.07
CA TYR A 126 1.88 -5.92 29.80
C TYR A 126 1.31 -6.18 28.38
N PRO A 127 0.00 -6.04 28.18
CA PRO A 127 -0.60 -6.11 26.85
C PRO A 127 -0.09 -4.97 25.95
N LYS A 128 -0.05 -5.20 24.64
CA LYS A 128 0.48 -4.25 23.65
C LYS A 128 -0.20 -2.89 23.73
N GLU A 129 -1.50 -2.87 23.98
CA GLU A 129 -2.33 -1.68 24.11
C GLU A 129 -1.89 -0.84 25.33
N MET A 130 -1.56 -1.50 26.44
CA MET A 130 -1.03 -0.85 27.64
C MET A 130 0.41 -0.35 27.40
N LEU A 131 1.24 -1.16 26.73
CA LEU A 131 2.58 -0.73 26.31
C LEU A 131 2.53 0.53 25.42
N CYS A 132 1.49 0.69 24.58
CA CYS A 132 1.27 1.90 23.78
C CYS A 132 0.76 3.10 24.59
N LEU A 133 -0.04 2.88 25.63
CA LEU A 133 -0.50 3.92 26.56
C LEU A 133 0.63 4.44 27.47
N LEU A 134 1.55 3.56 27.86
CA LEU A 134 2.72 3.86 28.69
C LEU A 134 3.90 4.46 27.91
N ARG A 135 3.69 4.93 26.67
CA ARG A 135 4.73 5.41 25.74
C ARG A 135 5.69 6.46 26.33
N GLU A 136 5.26 7.25 27.30
CA GLU A 136 6.11 8.21 28.03
C GLU A 136 7.12 7.55 28.99
N MET A 137 7.00 6.24 29.26
CA MET A 137 7.72 5.52 30.32
C MET A 137 8.45 4.24 29.87
N GLN A 138 8.47 3.84 28.58
CA GLN A 138 9.02 2.53 28.18
C GLN A 138 9.85 2.52 26.88
N THR A 139 11.04 1.91 26.99
CA THR A 139 11.93 1.55 25.89
C THR A 139 11.53 0.18 25.34
N TYR A 140 10.97 0.11 24.13
CA TYR A 140 10.52 -1.15 23.53
C TYR A 140 11.68 -2.10 23.18
N THR A 141 11.40 -3.40 23.29
CA THR A 141 12.19 -4.49 22.74
C THR A 141 11.34 -5.24 21.72
N ALA A 142 11.88 -5.51 20.53
CA ALA A 142 11.20 -6.36 19.55
C ALA A 142 11.05 -7.80 20.06
N GLU A 143 10.03 -8.51 19.55
CA GLU A 143 9.73 -9.90 19.93
C GLU A 143 10.95 -10.82 19.70
N THR A 144 11.23 -11.66 20.70
CA THR A 144 12.26 -12.69 20.65
C THR A 144 11.65 -14.06 20.90
N ASP A 145 11.97 -15.04 20.06
CA ASP A 145 11.59 -16.44 20.29
C ASP A 145 12.17 -16.95 21.63
N GLY A 146 11.28 -17.33 22.55
CA GLY A 146 11.65 -18.01 23.79
C GLY A 146 12.12 -17.12 24.93
N PHE A 147 11.87 -15.82 24.86
CA PHE A 147 12.27 -14.88 25.92
C PHE A 147 11.16 -13.85 26.16
N SER A 148 10.53 -13.95 27.34
CA SER A 148 9.56 -12.99 27.86
C SER A 148 10.32 -11.95 28.67
N LEU A 149 10.17 -10.69 28.29
CA LEU A 149 10.81 -9.59 28.98
C LEU A 149 9.83 -9.00 29.97
N LYS A 150 10.16 -9.11 31.25
CA LYS A 150 9.46 -8.38 32.31
C LYS A 150 9.43 -6.90 31.94
N ASN A 151 8.31 -6.24 32.16
CA ASN A 151 8.12 -4.83 31.83
C ASN A 151 9.12 -3.95 32.57
N ILE A 152 9.67 -2.96 31.87
CA ILE A 152 10.79 -2.18 32.39
C ILE A 152 10.47 -0.68 32.30
N HIS A 153 10.41 0.01 33.46
CA HIS A 153 10.03 1.42 33.57
C HIS A 153 11.24 2.38 33.57
N GLY A 154 11.29 3.34 32.65
CA GLY A 154 12.32 4.38 32.62
C GLY A 154 11.88 5.64 31.85
N LYS A 155 12.21 6.83 32.37
CA LYS A 155 11.95 8.09 31.65
C LYS A 155 12.85 8.20 30.42
N ILE A 156 12.28 8.46 29.25
CA ILE A 156 13.01 8.72 28.00
C ILE A 156 12.87 10.21 27.65
N GLY A 157 13.96 10.81 27.18
CA GLY A 157 13.97 12.22 26.75
C GLY A 157 13.70 12.30 25.25
N SER A 158 12.86 13.24 24.84
CA SER A 158 12.69 13.60 23.43
C SER A 158 13.79 14.56 23.01
N PHE A 159 14.51 14.18 21.96
CA PHE A 159 15.70 14.84 21.48
C PHE A 159 15.56 15.05 19.97
N GLN A 160 16.07 16.16 19.43
CA GLN A 160 15.96 16.44 17.98
C GLN A 160 17.30 16.89 17.37
N ALA A 161 17.52 16.56 16.09
CA ALA A 161 18.68 17.04 15.34
C ALA A 161 18.75 18.57 15.37
N GLY A 162 19.94 19.12 15.61
CA GLY A 162 20.20 20.56 15.76
C GLY A 162 19.98 21.11 17.17
N GLN A 163 19.45 20.34 18.12
CA GLN A 163 19.29 20.79 19.50
C GLN A 163 20.66 21.00 20.17
N SER A 164 20.87 22.16 20.80
CA SER A 164 22.14 22.56 21.41
C SER A 164 21.96 22.99 22.87
N GLY A 165 23.05 22.99 23.65
CA GLY A 165 23.05 23.51 25.01
C GLY A 165 22.71 22.47 26.08
N LEU A 166 22.56 21.21 25.68
CA LEU A 166 22.22 20.10 26.58
C LEU A 166 23.34 19.85 27.59
N GLN A 167 22.97 19.55 28.83
CA GLN A 167 23.90 19.16 29.89
C GLN A 167 23.67 17.70 30.29
N GLY A 168 24.70 17.04 30.78
CA GLY A 168 24.69 15.64 31.10
C GLY A 168 25.87 15.13 31.90
N SER A 169 25.70 13.97 32.52
CA SER A 169 26.67 13.34 33.43
C SER A 169 26.80 11.86 33.10
N SER A 170 28.01 11.33 33.20
CA SER A 170 28.25 9.88 33.06
C SER A 170 27.96 9.10 34.32
N GLY A 171 27.97 9.75 35.49
CA GLY A 171 27.74 9.14 36.79
C GLY A 171 28.79 8.12 37.28
N ARG A 172 29.49 7.35 36.40
CA ARG A 172 30.32 6.18 36.78
C ARG A 172 31.44 5.74 35.78
N ASP A 173 32.08 6.64 35.02
CA ASP A 173 33.03 6.26 33.94
C ASP A 173 34.15 5.26 34.32
N ALA A 174 34.69 5.33 35.53
CA ALA A 174 35.80 4.48 35.96
C ALA A 174 35.45 3.00 36.18
N ALA A 175 34.17 2.62 36.09
CA ALA A 175 33.70 1.25 36.38
C ALA A 175 33.49 0.36 35.14
N TYR A 176 33.64 0.88 33.91
CA TYR A 176 33.19 0.18 32.70
C TYR A 176 34.34 -0.35 31.81
N PRO A 177 34.30 -1.62 31.37
CA PRO A 177 35.35 -2.22 30.55
C PRO A 177 35.27 -1.83 29.06
N GLN A 178 36.45 -1.75 28.43
CA GLN A 178 36.66 -1.42 27.01
C GLN A 178 36.04 -2.44 26.04
N LEU A 179 35.33 -1.97 25.00
CA LEU A 179 34.63 -2.81 24.01
C LEU A 179 35.50 -3.22 22.83
N ALA A 180 36.14 -2.27 22.18
CA ALA A 180 36.94 -2.49 20.98
C ALA A 180 38.18 -1.57 20.96
N LYS A 181 39.17 -1.91 20.14
CA LYS A 181 40.36 -1.07 19.90
C LYS A 181 40.88 -1.27 18.49
N SER A 182 41.08 -0.17 17.76
CA SER A 182 41.80 -0.16 16.49
C SER A 182 42.89 0.90 16.52
N ALA A 183 44.02 0.64 15.86
CA ALA A 183 45.13 1.58 15.79
C ALA A 183 44.78 2.89 15.05
N SER A 184 43.79 2.85 14.15
CA SER A 184 43.32 4.00 13.36
C SER A 184 41.89 4.45 13.69
N HIS A 185 41.18 3.73 14.57
CA HIS A 185 39.77 3.99 14.91
C HIS A 185 39.52 4.01 16.43
N GLY A 186 40.52 4.40 17.20
CA GLY A 186 40.37 4.61 18.64
C GLY A 186 39.98 3.37 19.44
N THR A 187 39.42 3.62 20.62
CA THR A 187 38.84 2.61 21.50
C THR A 187 37.32 2.81 21.48
N ILE A 188 36.51 1.81 21.81
CA ILE A 188 35.07 2.00 22.03
C ILE A 188 34.75 1.62 23.47
N TYR A 189 33.99 2.46 24.15
CA TYR A 189 33.27 2.13 25.39
C TYR A 189 31.76 2.27 25.14
N ALA A 190 30.94 1.53 25.89
CA ALA A 190 29.52 1.82 26.03
C ALA A 190 29.25 2.12 27.50
N THR A 191 29.03 3.40 27.80
CA THR A 191 28.79 3.91 29.14
C THR A 191 27.40 4.54 29.18
N PRO A 192 26.57 4.23 30.19
CA PRO A 192 25.34 4.98 30.39
C PRO A 192 25.71 6.43 30.71
N HIS A 193 25.07 7.36 30.02
CA HIS A 193 25.14 8.78 30.27
C HIS A 193 23.73 9.30 30.50
N TYR A 194 23.63 10.49 31.10
CA TYR A 194 22.35 11.15 31.32
C TYR A 194 22.40 12.53 30.69
N LEU A 195 21.50 12.87 29.78
CA LEU A 195 21.27 14.24 29.29
C LEU A 195 19.98 14.77 29.89
N GLU A 196 20.03 15.89 30.60
CA GLU A 196 18.85 16.46 31.29
C GLU A 196 18.11 15.43 32.16
N SER A 197 18.86 14.51 32.78
CA SER A 197 18.36 13.36 33.57
C SER A 197 17.78 12.19 32.76
N TYR A 198 17.78 12.25 31.43
CA TYR A 198 17.38 11.15 30.56
C TYR A 198 18.56 10.29 30.13
N PRO A 199 18.42 8.96 30.14
CA PRO A 199 19.48 8.05 29.74
C PRO A 199 19.82 8.20 28.25
N VAL A 200 21.10 8.24 27.95
CA VAL A 200 21.67 8.24 26.60
C VAL A 200 22.95 7.41 26.58
N TYR A 201 23.36 6.94 25.41
CA TYR A 201 24.55 6.11 25.27
C TYR A 201 25.70 6.81 24.62
N CYS A 202 26.87 6.75 25.25
CA CYS A 202 28.10 7.18 24.64
C CYS A 202 28.81 6.05 23.91
N LEU A 203 29.26 6.31 22.68
CA LEU A 203 30.48 5.70 22.15
C LEU A 203 31.66 6.62 22.47
N GLU A 204 32.55 6.18 23.34
CA GLU A 204 33.77 6.92 23.72
C GLU A 204 35.00 6.37 23.00
N HIS A 205 35.95 7.23 22.59
CA HIS A 205 37.22 6.80 21.99
C HIS A 205 38.48 7.48 22.54
N THR A 206 39.62 6.78 22.44
CA THR A 206 40.92 7.16 23.01
C THR A 206 41.74 8.15 22.16
N LEU A 207 41.10 9.10 21.47
CA LEU A 207 41.88 10.20 20.87
C LEU A 207 42.10 11.29 21.91
N SER A 208 43.29 11.90 21.87
CA SER A 208 43.74 12.83 22.90
C SER A 208 42.88 14.09 22.89
N GLY A 209 41.89 14.12 23.77
CA GLY A 209 41.19 15.31 24.26
C GLY A 209 41.45 15.49 25.77
N PRO A 210 41.27 16.69 26.34
CA PRO A 210 41.65 16.99 27.70
C PRO A 210 40.66 16.39 28.71
N GLY A 211 41.01 15.23 29.25
CA GLY A 211 40.72 14.89 30.64
C GLY A 211 39.52 13.95 30.89
N GLU A 212 39.70 12.78 31.51
CA GLU A 212 40.94 12.22 32.08
C GLU A 212 40.93 10.69 32.01
N GLY A 213 42.12 10.08 32.05
CA GLY A 213 42.21 8.68 32.46
C GLY A 213 41.44 8.46 33.77
N SER A 214 40.87 7.28 33.92
CA SER A 214 40.31 6.73 35.17
C SER A 214 40.72 7.48 36.46
N GLY A 215 39.86 8.34 37.03
CA GLY A 215 40.22 9.16 38.20
C GLY A 215 39.13 10.09 38.77
N ALA A 216 39.34 10.60 39.99
CA ALA A 216 38.36 11.21 40.92
C ALA A 216 37.95 12.68 40.66
N ASN A 217 38.35 13.29 39.55
CA ASN A 217 38.08 14.71 39.27
C ASN A 217 36.95 14.84 38.24
N LYS A 218 35.77 15.23 38.73
CA LYS A 218 34.55 15.43 37.93
C LYS A 218 34.75 16.58 36.92
N THR A 219 34.86 16.29 35.63
CA THR A 219 34.86 17.27 34.52
C THR A 219 33.49 17.42 33.82
N GLU A 220 33.41 18.45 32.97
CA GLU A 220 32.22 19.18 32.51
C GLU A 220 31.06 18.35 31.93
N THR A 221 29.86 18.83 32.22
CA THR A 221 28.58 18.19 31.87
C THR A 221 28.05 18.61 30.50
N GLY A 222 28.75 19.36 29.66
CA GLY A 222 28.20 19.91 28.41
C GLY A 222 28.83 21.27 28.09
N PRO A 223 28.28 22.05 27.13
CA PRO A 223 27.07 21.82 26.37
C PRO A 223 27.25 20.84 25.19
N TYR A 224 26.26 19.97 24.96
CA TYR A 224 26.17 19.09 23.80
C TYR A 224 25.28 19.69 22.70
N ALA A 225 25.61 19.37 21.44
CA ALA A 225 24.77 19.59 20.27
C ALA A 225 24.43 18.25 19.62
N LEU A 226 23.15 18.00 19.37
CA LEU A 226 22.67 16.81 18.68
C LEU A 226 22.72 17.04 17.17
N ILE A 227 23.30 16.11 16.42
CA ILE A 227 23.28 16.09 14.94
C ILE A 227 22.82 14.72 14.45
N ASP A 228 22.43 14.59 13.19
CA ASP A 228 22.12 13.28 12.60
C ASP A 228 23.40 12.47 12.30
N MET A 229 23.28 11.14 12.27
CA MET A 229 24.40 10.23 12.03
C MET A 229 25.10 10.44 10.68
N GLU A 230 24.35 10.81 9.63
CA GLU A 230 24.93 11.07 8.31
C GLU A 230 25.77 12.35 8.34
N ALA A 231 25.30 13.42 8.96
CA ALA A 231 26.06 14.64 9.18
C ALA A 231 27.32 14.39 10.02
N PHE A 232 27.25 13.53 11.04
CA PHE A 232 28.41 13.12 11.84
C PHE A 232 29.48 12.39 11.00
N VAL A 233 29.07 11.47 10.12
CA VAL A 233 29.99 10.68 9.28
C VAL A 233 30.54 11.49 8.11
N SER A 234 29.73 12.39 7.53
CA SER A 234 30.00 13.06 6.25
C SER A 234 30.63 14.46 6.37
N THR A 235 30.48 15.18 7.48
CA THR A 235 30.93 16.57 7.58
C THR A 235 32.08 16.78 8.57
N ALA A 236 33.01 17.69 8.24
CA ALA A 236 34.07 18.11 9.16
C ALA A 236 33.55 19.05 10.26
N GLU A 237 32.42 19.73 10.02
CA GLU A 237 31.76 20.65 10.96
C GLU A 237 30.88 19.93 11.98
N GLY A 238 30.35 18.74 11.65
CA GLY A 238 29.60 17.86 12.56
C GLY A 238 30.46 17.15 13.61
N GLY A 239 31.52 17.80 14.10
CA GLY A 239 32.31 17.34 15.24
C GLY A 239 33.17 16.08 15.03
N GLY A 240 33.08 15.38 13.90
CA GLY A 240 33.91 14.22 13.54
C GLY A 240 35.36 14.60 13.16
N VAL A 241 36.02 15.40 13.99
CA VAL A 241 37.41 15.81 13.77
C VAL A 241 38.33 14.75 14.36
N ASN A 242 38.91 13.94 13.49
CA ASN A 242 39.94 12.94 13.80
C ASN A 242 39.46 11.84 14.77
N GLY A 243 38.86 10.80 14.17
CA GLY A 243 39.05 9.39 14.50
C GLY A 243 37.99 8.70 15.36
N VAL A 244 36.90 8.29 14.71
CA VAL A 244 36.59 6.91 14.30
C VAL A 244 35.63 7.05 13.13
N ARG A 245 35.86 6.39 11.99
CA ARG A 245 34.84 6.32 10.91
C ARG A 245 34.57 4.86 10.56
N PHE A 246 33.83 4.16 11.43
CA PHE A 246 33.06 3.04 10.91
C PHE A 246 32.09 3.57 9.85
N LYS A 247 31.72 2.74 8.90
CA LYS A 247 30.73 3.11 7.87
C LYS A 247 29.44 3.54 8.57
N ALA A 248 28.70 4.47 7.97
CA ALA A 248 27.39 4.90 8.48
C ALA A 248 26.49 3.71 8.81
N GLN A 249 26.46 2.70 7.92
CA GLN A 249 25.77 1.43 8.14
C GLN A 249 26.15 0.73 9.46
N THR A 250 27.44 0.65 9.79
CA THR A 250 27.92 0.04 11.02
C THR A 250 27.50 0.87 12.24
N MET A 251 27.53 2.20 12.13
CA MET A 251 27.10 3.09 13.21
C MET A 251 25.59 2.99 13.47
N HIS A 252 24.76 2.86 12.42
CA HIS A 252 23.33 2.58 12.54
C HIS A 252 23.08 1.23 13.23
N ALA A 253 23.81 0.18 12.83
CA ALA A 253 23.70 -1.11 13.50
C ALA A 253 24.10 -1.03 14.99
N ILE A 254 25.19 -0.33 15.33
CA ILE A 254 25.64 -0.15 16.71
C ILE A 254 24.60 0.62 17.54
N GLY A 255 24.05 1.73 17.01
CA GLY A 255 23.01 2.47 17.71
C GLY A 255 21.74 1.65 17.94
N TRP A 256 21.37 0.79 16.96
CA TRP A 256 20.26 -0.15 17.13
C TRP A 256 20.54 -1.13 18.28
N VAL A 257 21.75 -1.71 18.36
CA VAL A 257 22.12 -2.59 19.48
C VAL A 257 22.04 -1.86 20.81
N LEU A 258 22.58 -0.66 20.90
CA LEU A 258 22.60 0.13 22.15
C LEU A 258 21.18 0.40 22.67
N ARG A 259 20.25 0.79 21.78
CA ARG A 259 18.83 1.00 22.11
C ARG A 259 18.21 -0.25 22.72
N HIS A 260 18.38 -1.39 22.06
CA HIS A 260 17.72 -2.62 22.49
C HIS A 260 18.43 -3.29 23.68
N THR A 261 19.68 -2.91 23.99
CA THR A 261 20.37 -3.39 25.20
C THR A 261 19.95 -2.60 26.46
N TYR A 262 19.43 -1.36 26.34
CA TYR A 262 19.13 -0.49 27.50
C TYR A 262 18.10 -0.98 28.51
N PRO A 263 16.91 -1.46 28.09
CA PRO A 263 15.91 -1.95 29.04
C PRO A 263 16.55 -2.91 30.05
N PHE A 264 17.49 -3.72 29.58
CA PHE A 264 18.20 -4.72 30.35
C PHE A 264 19.33 -4.20 31.25
N MET A 265 20.01 -3.12 30.85
CA MET A 265 21.20 -2.63 31.56
C MET A 265 20.87 -1.90 32.88
N VAL A 266 19.68 -1.30 33.01
CA VAL A 266 19.41 -0.37 34.12
C VAL A 266 18.35 -0.89 35.10
N LEU A 267 17.52 -1.84 34.71
CA LEU A 267 16.19 -1.94 35.32
C LEU A 267 15.72 -3.36 35.69
N ASP A 268 16.46 -4.42 35.35
CA ASP A 268 16.17 -5.76 35.88
C ASP A 268 16.83 -5.94 37.27
N ARG A 269 15.99 -6.04 38.30
CA ARG A 269 16.38 -6.09 39.72
C ARG A 269 16.31 -7.49 40.34
N SER A 270 16.01 -8.52 39.55
CA SER A 270 15.82 -9.88 40.07
C SER A 270 17.14 -10.55 40.48
N ASP A 271 18.23 -10.26 39.76
CA ASP A 271 19.59 -10.71 40.09
C ASP A 271 20.56 -9.52 40.08
N ALA A 272 21.43 -9.44 41.08
CA ALA A 272 22.46 -8.40 41.19
C ALA A 272 23.44 -8.36 39.99
N ASN A 273 23.48 -9.43 39.18
CA ASN A 273 24.34 -9.55 38.00
C ASN A 273 23.63 -9.23 36.68
N ASN A 274 22.31 -8.98 36.65
CA ASN A 274 21.59 -8.73 35.39
C ASN A 274 22.13 -7.49 34.65
N GLU A 275 22.44 -6.40 35.37
CA GLU A 275 23.11 -5.23 34.79
C GLU A 275 24.45 -5.63 34.11
N VAL A 276 25.20 -6.55 34.71
CA VAL A 276 26.47 -7.05 34.19
C VAL A 276 26.25 -7.89 32.93
N TRP A 277 25.32 -8.85 32.95
CA TRP A 277 25.07 -9.77 31.84
C TRP A 277 24.45 -9.09 30.62
N SER A 278 23.52 -8.17 30.86
CA SER A 278 22.90 -7.32 29.84
C SER A 278 23.92 -6.46 29.12
N ARG A 279 24.81 -5.83 29.90
CA ARG A 279 25.96 -5.10 29.35
C ARG A 279 26.79 -6.04 28.47
N VAL A 280 27.21 -7.19 28.99
CA VAL A 280 28.02 -8.18 28.25
C VAL A 280 27.33 -8.60 26.94
N ALA A 281 26.00 -8.74 26.93
CA ALA A 281 25.23 -9.03 25.73
C ALA A 281 25.29 -7.91 24.68
N GLY A 282 25.09 -6.64 25.07
CA GLY A 282 25.26 -5.51 24.14
C GLY A 282 26.69 -5.37 23.63
N GLN A 283 27.68 -5.58 24.49
CA GLN A 283 29.09 -5.57 24.10
C GLN A 283 29.41 -6.68 23.09
N PHE A 284 28.86 -7.87 23.29
CA PHE A 284 28.96 -8.98 22.33
C PHE A 284 28.33 -8.56 21.00
N ALA A 285 27.11 -8.01 21.03
CA ALA A 285 26.37 -7.68 19.83
C ALA A 285 27.06 -6.61 18.99
N ILE A 286 27.56 -5.54 19.62
CA ILE A 286 28.36 -4.49 18.97
C ILE A 286 29.61 -5.08 18.29
N ARG A 287 30.31 -6.01 18.95
CA ARG A 287 31.50 -6.66 18.36
C ARG A 287 31.14 -7.51 17.16
N GLU A 288 30.06 -8.27 17.23
CA GLU A 288 29.62 -9.10 16.11
C GLU A 288 29.16 -8.23 14.92
N VAL A 289 28.49 -7.11 15.18
CA VAL A 289 28.17 -6.07 14.17
C VAL A 289 29.44 -5.56 13.49
N ILE A 290 30.44 -5.10 14.26
CA ILE A 290 31.70 -4.58 13.71
C ILE A 290 32.43 -5.66 12.91
N LYS A 291 32.51 -6.88 13.46
CA LYS A 291 33.17 -8.01 12.79
C LYS A 291 32.52 -8.31 11.43
N GLN A 292 31.20 -8.30 11.33
CA GLN A 292 30.48 -8.64 10.09
C GLN A 292 30.47 -7.49 9.08
N LEU A 293 30.39 -6.23 9.52
CA LEU A 293 30.25 -5.07 8.61
C LEU A 293 31.58 -4.41 8.23
N GLU A 294 32.60 -4.54 9.09
CA GLU A 294 33.91 -3.90 8.92
C GLU A 294 35.03 -4.91 8.75
N GLY A 295 34.98 -6.01 9.50
CA GLY A 295 35.94 -7.11 9.41
C GLY A 295 36.52 -7.53 10.75
N ALA A 296 36.92 -8.80 10.84
CA ALA A 296 37.39 -9.42 12.07
C ALA A 296 38.65 -8.78 12.66
N GLN A 297 39.49 -8.15 11.83
CA GLN A 297 40.69 -7.43 12.25
C GLN A 297 40.42 -6.20 13.12
N TYR A 298 39.19 -5.69 13.13
CA TYR A 298 38.79 -4.52 13.93
C TYR A 298 38.27 -4.90 15.32
N VAL A 299 38.13 -6.20 15.60
CA VAL A 299 37.75 -6.73 16.91
C VAL A 299 39.00 -7.34 17.56
N ARG A 300 39.30 -6.94 18.80
CA ARG A 300 40.51 -7.40 19.52
C ARG A 300 40.44 -8.89 19.89
N SER A 301 41.61 -9.49 20.12
CA SER A 301 41.85 -10.89 20.41
C SER A 301 41.22 -11.39 21.74
N TYR A 302 39.94 -11.73 21.69
CA TYR A 302 39.28 -12.75 22.50
C TYR A 302 38.36 -13.55 21.57
N TRP A 303 38.98 -14.25 20.64
CA TRP A 303 38.36 -14.98 19.51
C TRP A 303 37.43 -16.12 19.95
N ASP A 304 37.51 -16.51 21.22
CA ASP A 304 36.62 -17.47 21.85
C ASP A 304 35.54 -16.68 22.61
N MET A 305 34.49 -16.33 21.87
CA MET A 305 33.41 -15.49 22.36
C MET A 305 32.56 -16.19 23.43
N ASP A 306 32.53 -17.52 23.43
CA ASP A 306 31.92 -18.30 24.50
C ASP A 306 32.77 -18.20 25.78
N ASN A 307 34.11 -18.16 25.66
CA ASN A 307 35.01 -17.86 26.78
C ASN A 307 34.94 -16.39 27.25
N PHE A 308 34.77 -15.41 26.37
CA PHE A 308 34.52 -14.01 26.77
C PHE A 308 33.22 -13.92 27.59
N TYR A 309 32.17 -14.63 27.15
CA TYR A 309 30.89 -14.72 27.84
C TYR A 309 31.02 -15.42 29.20
N ALA A 310 31.73 -16.55 29.24
CA ALA A 310 31.99 -17.32 30.46
C ALA A 310 32.83 -16.56 31.49
N PHE A 311 33.83 -15.78 31.04
CA PHE A 311 34.70 -14.97 31.91
C PHE A 311 33.98 -13.79 32.57
N SER A 312 32.84 -13.36 32.01
CA SER A 312 32.06 -12.21 32.49
C SER A 312 31.18 -12.52 33.72
N GLY A 313 31.54 -13.54 34.51
CA GLY A 313 30.77 -14.00 35.67
C GLY A 313 29.73 -15.07 35.35
N GLY A 314 29.85 -15.80 34.23
CA GLY A 314 28.97 -16.92 33.90
C GLY A 314 27.54 -16.52 33.55
N ALA A 315 27.37 -15.45 32.77
CA ALA A 315 26.08 -15.01 32.27
C ALA A 315 25.28 -16.19 31.68
N PRO A 316 23.99 -16.35 32.04
CA PRO A 316 23.17 -17.45 31.54
C PRO A 316 23.10 -17.47 29.99
N GLU A 317 22.96 -18.66 29.41
CA GLU A 317 22.91 -18.88 27.95
C GLU A 317 21.87 -18.00 27.23
N VAL A 318 20.78 -17.66 27.91
CA VAL A 318 19.72 -16.79 27.38
C VAL A 318 20.25 -15.41 26.97
N TYR A 319 21.18 -14.83 27.72
CA TYR A 319 21.75 -13.52 27.39
C TYR A 319 22.76 -13.61 26.23
N LEU A 320 23.42 -14.75 26.03
CA LEU A 320 24.23 -14.99 24.83
C LEU A 320 23.35 -15.13 23.59
N THR A 321 22.20 -15.81 23.75
CA THR A 321 21.17 -15.91 22.70
C THR A 321 20.64 -14.52 22.35
N TYR A 322 20.32 -13.72 23.36
CA TYR A 322 19.90 -12.34 23.21
C TYR A 322 20.94 -11.49 22.48
N ALA A 323 22.22 -11.60 22.86
CA ALA A 323 23.31 -10.90 22.19
C ALA A 323 23.45 -11.24 20.70
N ARG A 324 23.26 -12.51 20.34
CA ARG A 324 23.27 -12.96 18.93
C ARG A 324 22.06 -12.43 18.17
N TRP A 325 20.88 -12.42 18.80
CA TRP A 325 19.68 -11.82 18.23
C TRP A 325 19.86 -10.32 18.00
N LEU A 326 20.43 -9.59 18.98
CA LEU A 326 20.73 -8.18 18.87
C LEU A 326 21.62 -7.87 17.65
N ALA A 327 22.73 -8.60 17.52
CA ALA A 327 23.64 -8.41 16.39
C ALA A 327 22.98 -8.71 15.05
N LYS A 328 22.23 -9.82 14.96
CA LYS A 328 21.56 -10.25 13.73
C LYS A 328 20.57 -9.19 13.24
N ASN A 329 19.71 -8.70 14.13
CA ASN A 329 18.71 -7.69 13.77
C ASN A 329 19.36 -6.35 13.45
N ALA A 330 20.32 -5.87 14.26
CA ALA A 330 21.07 -4.65 13.97
C ALA A 330 21.69 -4.64 12.57
N ILE A 331 22.30 -5.76 12.15
CA ILE A 331 22.87 -5.92 10.80
C ILE A 331 21.78 -5.92 9.72
N ALA A 332 20.62 -6.52 10.00
CA ALA A 332 19.50 -6.55 9.07
C ALA A 332 18.90 -5.15 8.87
N HIS A 333 18.56 -4.42 9.94
CA HIS A 333 17.98 -3.08 9.84
C HIS A 333 18.96 -2.09 9.21
N ALA A 334 20.26 -2.21 9.49
CA ALA A 334 21.26 -1.36 8.85
C ALA A 334 21.41 -1.62 7.34
N LYS A 335 20.80 -2.69 6.78
CA LYS A 335 20.78 -2.97 5.34
C LYS A 335 19.51 -2.49 4.64
N ILE A 336 18.50 -2.01 5.38
CA ILE A 336 17.26 -1.48 4.81
C ILE A 336 17.60 -0.26 3.96
N THR A 337 17.14 -0.25 2.72
CA THR A 337 17.35 0.85 1.77
C THR A 337 16.14 1.79 1.70
N GLY A 338 14.96 1.30 2.08
CA GLY A 338 13.69 1.98 1.91
C GLY A 338 13.28 2.13 0.45
N LYS A 339 13.96 1.46 -0.48
CA LYS A 339 13.68 1.62 -1.91
C LYS A 339 12.29 1.07 -2.22
N ILE A 340 11.40 1.96 -2.65
CA ILE A 340 10.09 1.57 -3.13
C ILE A 340 10.19 1.16 -4.61
N THR A 341 9.71 -0.05 -4.90
CA THR A 341 9.57 -0.54 -6.27
C THR A 341 8.09 -0.68 -6.62
N VAL A 342 7.73 -0.10 -7.76
CA VAL A 342 6.39 -0.07 -8.33
C VAL A 342 6.29 -1.12 -9.43
N SER A 343 5.23 -1.93 -9.40
CA SER A 343 4.95 -2.93 -10.44
C SER A 343 3.44 -3.13 -10.63
N GLY A 344 3.04 -3.79 -11.72
CA GLY A 344 1.62 -4.09 -11.99
C GLY A 344 0.73 -2.85 -12.19
N GLN A 345 1.34 -1.71 -12.54
CA GLN A 345 0.63 -0.45 -12.70
C GLN A 345 -0.41 -0.54 -13.83
N ARG A 346 -1.66 -0.19 -13.52
CA ARG A 346 -2.77 -0.10 -14.49
C ARG A 346 -3.76 0.99 -14.07
N ILE A 347 -4.45 1.56 -15.04
CA ILE A 347 -5.57 2.48 -14.82
C ILE A 347 -6.77 2.02 -15.65
N GLN A 348 -7.96 2.13 -15.09
CA GLN A 348 -9.23 1.83 -15.76
C GLN A 348 -10.27 2.89 -15.44
N ALA A 349 -11.14 3.20 -16.40
CA ALA A 349 -12.34 3.98 -16.14
C ALA A 349 -13.33 3.17 -15.28
N SER A 350 -14.12 3.85 -14.46
CA SER A 350 -15.16 3.27 -13.61
C SER A 350 -16.35 4.23 -13.52
N ASP A 351 -17.49 3.77 -13.02
CA ASP A 351 -18.68 4.59 -12.84
C ASP A 351 -18.38 5.75 -11.89
N GLY A 352 -18.24 6.95 -12.44
CA GLY A 352 -17.95 8.18 -11.69
C GLY A 352 -16.47 8.51 -11.47
N GLY A 353 -15.52 7.84 -12.14
CA GLY A 353 -14.09 8.21 -12.04
C GLY A 353 -13.12 7.21 -12.66
N TYR A 354 -11.94 7.09 -12.05
CA TYR A 354 -10.82 6.28 -12.49
C TYR A 354 -10.23 5.50 -11.34
N ILE A 355 -9.82 4.27 -11.61
CA ILE A 355 -9.17 3.40 -10.63
C ILE A 355 -7.76 3.09 -11.10
N GLY A 356 -6.76 3.62 -10.38
CA GLY A 356 -5.37 3.19 -10.49
C GLY A 356 -5.15 1.96 -9.64
N THR A 357 -4.48 0.92 -10.16
CA THR A 357 -4.00 -0.22 -9.37
C THR A 357 -2.49 -0.33 -9.49
N VAL A 358 -1.82 -0.59 -8.38
CA VAL A 358 -0.36 -0.77 -8.35
C VAL A 358 0.06 -1.70 -7.22
N THR A 359 1.08 -2.51 -7.46
CA THR A 359 1.73 -3.34 -6.44
C THR A 359 3.00 -2.64 -5.98
N LEU A 360 3.13 -2.45 -4.66
CA LEU A 360 4.25 -1.75 -4.05
C LEU A 360 5.10 -2.73 -3.23
N THR A 361 6.41 -2.62 -3.37
CA THR A 361 7.39 -3.42 -2.59
C THR A 361 8.47 -2.51 -2.04
N THR A 362 8.95 -2.83 -0.86
CA THR A 362 10.06 -2.16 -0.17
C THR A 362 10.74 -3.16 0.77
N ASP A 363 11.96 -2.88 1.20
CA ASP A 363 12.66 -3.57 2.28
C ASP A 363 12.49 -2.86 3.64
N ALA A 364 11.81 -1.71 3.67
CA ALA A 364 11.34 -1.06 4.89
C ALA A 364 10.03 -1.70 5.40
N ASP A 365 9.64 -1.36 6.62
CA ASP A 365 8.45 -1.92 7.27
C ASP A 365 7.16 -1.58 6.54
N LEU A 366 7.02 -0.30 6.21
CA LEU A 366 5.80 0.25 5.63
C LEU A 366 6.11 1.28 4.54
N ILE A 367 5.12 1.49 3.69
CA ILE A 367 5.02 2.64 2.80
C ILE A 367 3.83 3.45 3.26
N ARG A 368 4.03 4.74 3.54
CA ARG A 368 2.93 5.66 3.82
C ARG A 368 2.52 6.41 2.57
N ILE A 369 1.21 6.61 2.44
CA ILE A 369 0.60 7.39 1.36
C ILE A 369 -0.40 8.36 1.98
N SER A 370 -0.28 9.65 1.67
CA SER A 370 -1.19 10.66 2.23
C SER A 370 -2.63 10.42 1.80
N LYS A 371 -3.58 10.55 2.73
CA LYS A 371 -5.02 10.51 2.43
C LYS A 371 -5.49 11.63 1.48
N ALA A 372 -4.67 12.66 1.26
CA ALA A 372 -4.94 13.72 0.29
C ALA A 372 -5.02 13.22 -1.17
N VAL A 373 -4.47 12.04 -1.47
CA VAL A 373 -4.56 11.43 -2.81
C VAL A 373 -5.93 10.83 -3.11
N GLY A 374 -6.82 10.78 -2.12
CA GLY A 374 -8.14 10.17 -2.22
C GLY A 374 -8.23 8.84 -1.48
N SER A 375 -9.30 8.08 -1.75
CA SER A 375 -9.55 6.80 -1.10
C SER A 375 -8.66 5.71 -1.70
N ILE A 376 -7.95 4.99 -0.81
CA ILE A 376 -7.15 3.82 -1.14
C ILE A 376 -7.77 2.58 -0.48
N THR A 377 -7.72 1.44 -1.20
CA THR A 377 -8.01 0.11 -0.65
C THR A 377 -6.90 -0.86 -1.01
N GLY A 378 -6.84 -2.02 -0.33
CA GLY A 378 -5.80 -3.05 -0.54
C GLY A 378 -4.52 -2.84 0.28
N ASN A 379 -4.51 -1.85 1.16
CA ASN A 379 -3.44 -1.59 2.11
C ASN A 379 -3.62 -2.43 3.39
N SER A 380 -2.66 -3.31 3.69
CA SER A 380 -2.71 -4.22 4.85
C SER A 380 -1.98 -3.68 6.09
N GLY A 381 -1.35 -2.50 5.98
CA GLY A 381 -0.66 -1.82 7.08
C GLY A 381 -1.57 -0.96 7.96
N GLY A 382 -2.86 -0.82 7.63
CA GLY A 382 -3.80 0.05 8.35
C GLY A 382 -3.76 1.50 7.89
N SER A 383 -4.27 2.42 8.73
CA SER A 383 -4.30 3.87 8.44
C SER A 383 -4.48 4.67 9.73
N ASP A 384 -4.06 5.94 9.72
CA ASP A 384 -4.37 6.93 10.77
C ASP A 384 -5.17 8.11 10.20
N GLU A 385 -5.22 9.26 10.87
CA GLU A 385 -5.95 10.43 10.38
C GLU A 385 -5.40 11.02 9.07
N ALA A 386 -4.09 10.88 8.81
CA ALA A 386 -3.39 11.56 7.72
C ALA A 386 -2.89 10.64 6.60
N TYR A 387 -2.63 9.36 6.90
CA TYR A 387 -1.95 8.43 6.00
C TYR A 387 -2.62 7.05 5.94
N TYR A 388 -2.47 6.40 4.79
CA TYR A 388 -2.61 4.96 4.60
C TYR A 388 -1.24 4.29 4.71
N TYR A 389 -1.20 3.12 5.34
CA TYR A 389 0.02 2.31 5.50
C TYR A 389 -0.08 1.03 4.69
N VAL A 390 0.93 0.80 3.85
CA VAL A 390 1.00 -0.28 2.87
C VAL A 390 2.19 -1.18 3.22
N LYS A 391 1.98 -2.49 3.31
CA LYS A 391 3.06 -3.46 3.53
C LYS A 391 3.70 -3.85 2.20
N SER A 392 4.96 -4.27 2.25
CA SER A 392 5.66 -4.76 1.06
C SER A 392 4.91 -5.94 0.42
N GLY A 393 4.59 -5.84 -0.87
CA GLY A 393 3.83 -6.83 -1.64
C GLY A 393 2.34 -6.50 -1.78
N ASP A 394 1.82 -5.51 -1.06
CA ASP A 394 0.42 -5.09 -1.19
C ASP A 394 0.14 -4.56 -2.61
N THR A 395 -1.05 -4.90 -3.10
CA THR A 395 -1.61 -4.33 -4.33
C THR A 395 -2.74 -3.38 -3.97
N ILE A 396 -2.49 -2.09 -4.12
CA ILE A 396 -3.42 -1.03 -3.75
C ILE A 396 -4.26 -0.58 -4.94
N ARG A 397 -5.48 -0.12 -4.65
CA ARG A 397 -6.40 0.52 -5.60
C ARG A 397 -6.67 1.94 -5.15
N ILE A 398 -6.45 2.91 -6.03
CA ILE A 398 -6.64 4.34 -5.77
C ILE A 398 -7.79 4.84 -6.64
N LEU A 399 -8.80 5.46 -6.02
CA LEU A 399 -9.90 6.11 -6.72
C LEU A 399 -9.56 7.58 -6.98
N SER A 400 -9.72 8.02 -8.22
CA SER A 400 -9.54 9.42 -8.62
C SER A 400 -10.67 9.88 -9.53
N ASP A 401 -11.01 11.16 -9.46
CA ASP A 401 -11.90 11.85 -10.40
C ASP A 401 -11.19 12.26 -11.71
N LYS A 402 -9.85 12.15 -11.75
CA LYS A 402 -9.03 12.55 -12.89
C LYS A 402 -8.51 11.34 -13.66
N SER A 403 -8.53 11.45 -14.98
CA SER A 403 -7.93 10.46 -15.90
C SER A 403 -6.40 10.44 -15.84
N SER A 404 -5.79 11.48 -15.25
CA SER A 404 -4.37 11.57 -14.97
C SER A 404 -4.14 12.05 -13.54
N PHE A 405 -3.38 11.29 -12.76
CA PHE A 405 -3.02 11.63 -11.39
C PHE A 405 -1.74 10.94 -10.95
N SER A 406 -1.04 11.57 -10.00
CA SER A 406 0.18 11.02 -9.39
C SER A 406 -0.05 10.73 -7.92
N VAL A 407 0.51 9.61 -7.45
CA VAL A 407 0.50 9.22 -6.05
C VAL A 407 1.93 9.28 -5.54
N TYR A 408 2.16 10.18 -4.58
CA TYR A 408 3.41 10.29 -3.84
C TYR A 408 3.36 9.36 -2.63
N MET A 409 4.48 8.70 -2.38
CA MET A 409 4.61 7.73 -1.29
C MET A 409 6.01 7.80 -0.72
N GLU A 410 6.12 7.45 0.55
CA GLU A 410 7.38 7.46 1.29
C GLU A 410 7.47 6.15 2.06
N SER A 411 8.64 5.52 2.05
CA SER A 411 8.87 4.42 2.97
C SER A 411 9.01 4.99 4.37
N ILE A 412 8.64 4.20 5.36
CA ILE A 412 8.86 4.52 6.78
C ILE A 412 9.26 3.25 7.53
N ALA A 413 9.99 3.45 8.62
CA ALA A 413 10.06 2.44 9.67
C ALA A 413 8.73 2.42 10.44
N SER A 414 8.34 1.25 10.93
CA SER A 414 7.19 1.13 11.84
C SER A 414 7.52 1.78 13.18
N SER A 415 6.51 2.10 13.98
CA SER A 415 6.71 2.61 15.34
C SER A 415 7.49 1.65 16.26
N ALA A 416 7.55 0.36 15.92
CA ALA A 416 8.39 -0.62 16.61
C ALA A 416 9.89 -0.47 16.25
N GLU A 417 10.18 0.11 15.09
CA GLU A 417 11.53 0.34 14.55
C GLU A 417 11.96 1.82 14.58
N GLU A 418 11.04 2.78 14.74
CA GLU A 418 11.30 4.22 14.84
C GLU A 418 12.24 4.53 16.02
N ALA A 419 13.49 4.87 15.72
CA ALA A 419 14.34 5.70 16.58
C ALA A 419 15.26 6.57 15.72
N ASP A 420 15.34 7.87 16.04
CA ASP A 420 16.30 8.79 15.43
C ASP A 420 17.68 8.30 15.85
N PHE A 421 18.62 8.31 14.93
CA PHE A 421 20.03 8.25 15.27
C PHE A 421 20.56 9.67 15.37
N LEU A 422 20.33 10.31 16.52
CA LEU A 422 21.07 11.53 16.83
C LEU A 422 22.42 11.16 17.42
N VAL A 423 23.36 12.09 17.29
CA VAL A 423 24.72 12.03 17.79
C VAL A 423 24.94 13.32 18.56
N GLY A 424 24.97 13.24 19.89
CA GLY A 424 25.27 14.39 20.73
C GLY A 424 26.75 14.62 20.88
N ILE A 425 27.25 15.77 20.40
CA ILE A 425 28.67 16.14 20.35
C ILE A 425 28.91 17.31 21.29
N PRO A 426 29.85 17.21 22.24
CA PRO A 426 30.20 18.34 23.08
C PRO A 426 31.03 19.38 22.31
N GLY A 427 30.89 20.67 22.66
CA GLY A 427 31.64 21.77 22.04
C GLY A 427 33.15 21.83 22.36
N ALA A 428 33.70 20.84 23.08
CA ALA A 428 35.11 20.79 23.50
C ALA A 428 35.89 19.72 22.74
N SER A 429 37.22 19.68 22.90
CA SER A 429 38.15 18.79 22.19
C SER A 429 38.02 17.28 22.51
N ILE A 430 36.85 16.80 22.95
CA ILE A 430 36.52 15.42 23.33
C ILE A 430 35.28 15.01 22.54
N GLN A 431 35.23 13.83 21.93
CA GLN A 431 34.03 13.35 21.22
C GLN A 431 33.35 12.23 22.03
N LYS A 432 32.12 12.50 22.48
CA LYS A 432 31.15 11.48 22.89
C LYS A 432 30.10 11.43 21.79
N VAL A 433 29.67 10.25 21.39
CA VAL A 433 28.57 10.07 20.42
C VAL A 433 27.36 9.61 21.20
N LEU A 434 26.37 10.48 21.38
CA LEU A 434 25.13 10.20 22.13
C LEU A 434 24.04 9.69 21.20
N VAL A 435 23.63 8.43 21.33
CA VAL A 435 22.49 7.86 20.59
C VAL A 435 21.21 8.05 21.42
N PRO A 436 20.24 8.86 20.97
CA PRO A 436 18.95 8.99 21.64
C PRO A 436 18.07 7.76 21.37
N ILE A 437 16.97 7.67 22.11
CA ILE A 437 16.11 6.50 22.16
C ILE A 437 14.89 6.64 21.23
N GLU A 438 14.53 7.86 20.81
CA GLU A 438 13.36 8.15 19.96
C GLU A 438 13.70 9.01 18.75
N GLY A 439 12.95 8.78 17.66
CA GLY A 439 12.77 9.65 16.50
C GLY A 439 12.76 8.96 15.11
N THR A 440 12.86 9.70 14.01
CA THR A 440 12.83 9.18 12.62
C THR A 440 14.17 8.58 12.16
N PRO A 441 14.24 7.31 11.71
CA PRO A 441 15.52 6.65 11.40
C PRO A 441 16.41 7.47 10.47
N TYR A 442 15.83 7.95 9.39
CA TYR A 442 16.25 8.93 8.40
C TYR A 442 15.08 8.96 7.40
N PRO A 443 14.85 10.02 6.60
CA PRO A 443 13.76 9.99 5.62
C PRO A 443 14.06 8.88 4.61
N LEU A 444 13.30 7.79 4.66
CA LEU A 444 13.41 6.73 3.68
C LEU A 444 12.90 7.24 2.32
N GLN A 445 13.16 6.47 1.27
CA GLN A 445 12.99 6.96 -0.09
C GLN A 445 11.54 7.30 -0.41
N SER A 446 11.38 8.41 -1.14
CA SER A 446 10.12 8.74 -1.78
C SER A 446 10.04 8.08 -3.16
N ALA A 447 8.84 7.69 -3.54
CA ALA A 447 8.52 7.31 -4.90
C ALA A 447 7.27 8.05 -5.37
N VAL A 448 7.12 8.13 -6.69
CA VAL A 448 5.92 8.65 -7.33
C VAL A 448 5.49 7.67 -8.42
N VAL A 449 4.21 7.35 -8.45
CA VAL A 449 3.58 6.63 -9.55
C VAL A 449 2.59 7.56 -10.23
N THR A 450 2.63 7.66 -11.55
CA THR A 450 1.72 8.49 -12.33
C THR A 450 0.84 7.61 -13.19
N PHE A 451 -0.47 7.69 -12.97
CA PHE A 451 -1.47 7.03 -13.79
C PHE A 451 -1.96 8.00 -14.85
N GLU A 452 -2.09 7.52 -16.08
CA GLU A 452 -2.61 8.28 -17.20
C GLU A 452 -3.44 7.35 -18.10
N LEU A 453 -4.74 7.59 -18.15
CA LEU A 453 -5.62 6.91 -19.09
C LEU A 453 -5.60 7.67 -20.41
N LEU A 454 -4.92 7.10 -21.40
CA LEU A 454 -4.92 7.64 -22.76
C LEU A 454 -6.19 7.20 -23.50
N TYR A 455 -6.92 8.17 -24.04
CA TYR A 455 -8.08 7.93 -24.88
C TYR A 455 -7.67 7.61 -26.32
N GLY A 456 -8.42 6.73 -26.98
CA GLY A 456 -8.26 6.42 -28.40
C GLY A 456 -9.17 7.25 -29.30
N THR A 457 -8.95 7.10 -30.60
CA THR A 457 -9.79 7.68 -31.65
C THR A 457 -10.28 6.59 -32.59
N VAL A 458 -11.57 6.60 -32.92
CA VAL A 458 -12.17 5.67 -33.89
C VAL A 458 -12.40 6.41 -35.20
N PHE A 459 -11.84 5.88 -36.28
CA PHE A 459 -12.02 6.37 -37.65
C PHE A 459 -12.89 5.40 -38.44
N VAL A 460 -13.98 5.92 -39.01
CA VAL A 460 -14.83 5.20 -39.93
C VAL A 460 -14.50 5.65 -41.35
N THR A 461 -14.24 4.70 -42.25
CA THR A 461 -14.16 4.95 -43.69
C THR A 461 -15.37 4.34 -44.39
N LYS A 462 -16.13 5.17 -45.11
CA LYS A 462 -17.31 4.77 -45.87
C LYS A 462 -17.05 4.83 -47.36
N GLN A 463 -17.29 3.72 -48.05
CA GLN A 463 -17.18 3.65 -49.50
C GLN A 463 -18.31 2.84 -50.17
N SER A 464 -18.40 2.91 -51.50
CA SER A 464 -19.18 2.00 -52.34
C SER A 464 -18.42 0.71 -52.63
N MET A 465 -19.07 -0.28 -53.25
CA MET A 465 -18.39 -1.49 -53.76
C MET A 465 -17.27 -1.19 -54.76
N ASP A 466 -17.39 -0.08 -55.51
CA ASP A 466 -16.43 0.34 -56.53
C ASP A 466 -15.32 1.26 -55.97
N GLY A 467 -15.26 1.43 -54.64
CA GLY A 467 -14.23 2.23 -53.96
C GLY A 467 -14.48 3.74 -53.93
N ILE A 468 -15.68 4.21 -54.28
CA ILE A 468 -16.05 5.62 -54.20
C ILE A 468 -16.31 5.99 -52.73
N LEU A 469 -15.65 7.02 -52.21
CA LEU A 469 -15.84 7.51 -50.84
C LEU A 469 -17.19 8.21 -50.69
N LEU A 470 -17.95 7.88 -49.64
CA LEU A 470 -19.35 8.31 -49.51
C LEU A 470 -19.56 9.29 -48.35
N GLN A 471 -20.00 10.50 -48.70
CA GLN A 471 -20.42 11.54 -47.76
C GLN A 471 -21.86 11.32 -47.26
N GLY A 472 -22.14 11.70 -46.02
CA GLY A 472 -23.50 11.76 -45.48
C GLY A 472 -24.05 10.47 -44.87
N ALA A 473 -23.22 9.44 -44.69
CA ALA A 473 -23.59 8.29 -43.85
C ALA A 473 -23.61 8.72 -42.38
N VAL A 474 -24.62 8.29 -41.63
CA VAL A 474 -24.71 8.55 -40.17
C VAL A 474 -24.29 7.29 -39.42
N PHE A 475 -23.30 7.41 -38.56
CA PHE A 475 -22.79 6.35 -37.70
C PHE A 475 -23.05 6.64 -36.22
N GLU A 476 -23.33 5.59 -35.47
CA GLU A 476 -23.43 5.58 -34.01
C GLU A 476 -22.26 4.77 -33.43
N LEU A 477 -21.69 5.26 -32.34
CA LEU A 477 -20.81 4.50 -31.46
C LEU A 477 -21.61 4.00 -30.26
N LEU A 478 -21.60 2.69 -30.03
CA LEU A 478 -22.34 2.04 -28.95
C LEU A 478 -21.38 1.40 -27.94
N ASP A 479 -21.72 1.46 -26.66
CA ASP A 479 -21.02 0.72 -25.62
C ASP A 479 -21.40 -0.78 -25.59
N GLU A 480 -20.80 -1.53 -24.68
CA GLU A 480 -21.03 -2.98 -24.51
C GLU A 480 -22.49 -3.31 -24.10
N SER A 481 -23.23 -2.36 -23.52
CA SER A 481 -24.65 -2.52 -23.19
C SER A 481 -25.58 -2.23 -24.37
N GLY A 482 -25.04 -1.69 -25.47
CA GLY A 482 -25.81 -1.23 -26.63
C GLY A 482 -26.36 0.19 -26.48
N ALA A 483 -25.90 0.98 -25.51
CA ALA A 483 -26.28 2.39 -25.39
C ALA A 483 -25.49 3.24 -26.40
N VAL A 484 -26.17 4.21 -27.02
CA VAL A 484 -25.53 5.13 -27.98
C VAL A 484 -24.73 6.20 -27.22
N LEU A 485 -23.42 6.24 -27.45
CA LEU A 485 -22.51 7.19 -26.84
C LEU A 485 -22.34 8.46 -27.67
N ALA A 486 -22.31 8.32 -28.99
CA ALA A 486 -22.08 9.42 -29.92
C ALA A 486 -22.59 9.09 -31.33
N GLU A 487 -22.84 10.14 -32.12
CA GLU A 487 -23.11 10.06 -33.55
C GLU A 487 -22.07 10.85 -34.34
N ALA A 488 -21.72 10.37 -35.53
CA ALA A 488 -20.84 11.05 -36.47
C ALA A 488 -21.32 10.86 -37.91
N VAL A 489 -21.13 11.89 -38.75
CA VAL A 489 -21.53 11.86 -40.16
C VAL A 489 -20.29 11.87 -41.04
N THR A 490 -20.30 11.09 -42.12
CA THR A 490 -19.14 11.03 -43.03
C THR A 490 -18.97 12.33 -43.81
N ASP A 491 -17.72 12.82 -43.85
CA ASP A 491 -17.30 13.99 -44.62
C ASP A 491 -17.19 13.71 -46.13
N ALA A 492 -16.75 14.71 -46.91
CA ALA A 492 -16.54 14.59 -48.36
C ALA A 492 -15.45 13.58 -48.75
N GLN A 493 -14.62 13.14 -47.80
CA GLN A 493 -13.62 12.10 -47.95
C GLN A 493 -14.13 10.74 -47.41
N GLY A 494 -15.43 10.63 -47.11
CA GLY A 494 -16.05 9.41 -46.59
C GLY A 494 -15.63 9.07 -45.16
N ARG A 495 -15.14 10.04 -44.38
CA ARG A 495 -14.61 9.80 -43.03
C ARG A 495 -15.55 10.31 -41.95
N ALA A 496 -15.78 9.51 -40.92
CA ALA A 496 -16.38 9.93 -39.66
C ALA A 496 -15.42 9.61 -38.50
N VAL A 497 -15.41 10.44 -37.46
CA VAL A 497 -14.43 10.36 -36.37
C VAL A 497 -15.13 10.41 -35.02
N PHE A 498 -14.80 9.47 -34.14
CA PHE A 498 -15.13 9.51 -32.71
C PHE A 498 -13.83 9.66 -31.92
N SER A 499 -13.67 10.76 -31.19
CA SER A 499 -12.44 11.05 -30.42
C SER A 499 -12.72 11.02 -28.92
N GLY A 500 -11.67 10.83 -28.12
CA GLY A 500 -11.81 10.80 -26.66
C GLY A 500 -12.48 9.52 -26.15
N ILE A 501 -12.27 8.39 -26.82
CA ILE A 501 -12.92 7.13 -26.47
C ILE A 501 -12.07 6.35 -25.49
N ALA A 502 -12.65 5.94 -24.36
CA ALA A 502 -11.92 5.17 -23.37
C ALA A 502 -11.50 3.80 -23.97
N PRO A 503 -10.39 3.20 -23.52
CA PRO A 503 -10.01 1.86 -23.95
C PRO A 503 -11.10 0.85 -23.57
N GLY A 504 -11.52 0.00 -24.51
CA GLY A 504 -12.64 -0.92 -24.29
C GLY A 504 -13.23 -1.51 -25.57
N ARG A 505 -14.24 -2.36 -25.40
CA ARG A 505 -15.03 -2.94 -26.49
C ARG A 505 -16.20 -2.02 -26.82
N TYR A 506 -16.39 -1.77 -28.12
CA TYR A 506 -17.48 -0.95 -28.63
C TYR A 506 -18.06 -1.57 -29.89
N GLN A 507 -19.21 -1.06 -30.33
CA GLN A 507 -19.77 -1.35 -31.63
C GLN A 507 -19.96 -0.05 -32.40
N VAL A 508 -19.51 0.00 -33.66
CA VAL A 508 -19.85 1.07 -34.58
C VAL A 508 -20.99 0.58 -35.46
N ARG A 509 -22.09 1.34 -35.52
CA ARG A 509 -23.28 1.01 -36.32
C ARG A 509 -23.58 2.11 -37.33
N GLU A 510 -23.72 1.76 -38.59
CA GLU A 510 -24.32 2.61 -39.61
C GLU A 510 -25.83 2.71 -39.35
N LYS A 511 -26.27 3.89 -38.94
CA LYS A 511 -27.67 4.20 -38.66
C LYS A 511 -28.42 4.55 -39.94
N THR A 512 -27.76 5.30 -40.83
CA THR A 512 -28.38 5.79 -42.08
C THR A 512 -27.34 5.76 -43.19
N ALA A 513 -27.70 5.09 -44.29
CA ALA A 513 -26.88 5.07 -45.49
C ALA A 513 -26.87 6.44 -46.19
N PRO A 514 -25.79 6.76 -46.93
CA PRO A 514 -25.76 7.91 -47.83
C PRO A 514 -26.90 7.87 -48.86
N GLN A 515 -27.27 9.05 -49.36
CA GLN A 515 -28.26 9.16 -50.42
C GLN A 515 -27.87 8.34 -51.66
N GLY A 516 -28.82 7.56 -52.19
CA GLY A 516 -28.60 6.70 -53.36
C GLY A 516 -27.90 5.37 -53.08
N TYR A 517 -27.69 5.03 -51.80
CA TYR A 517 -27.10 3.78 -51.37
C TYR A 517 -28.00 3.02 -50.39
N ARG A 518 -27.95 1.70 -50.46
CA ARG A 518 -28.67 0.82 -49.53
C ARG A 518 -27.90 0.69 -48.22
N LEU A 519 -28.62 0.74 -47.11
CA LEU A 519 -28.07 0.35 -45.81
C LEU A 519 -27.71 -1.13 -45.84
N SER A 520 -26.46 -1.45 -45.50
CA SER A 520 -25.97 -2.83 -45.45
C SER A 520 -26.76 -3.66 -44.43
N VAL A 521 -26.95 -4.96 -44.73
CA VAL A 521 -27.48 -5.93 -43.75
C VAL A 521 -26.52 -6.10 -42.58
N VAL A 522 -25.21 -6.00 -42.85
CA VAL A 522 -24.16 -5.94 -41.82
C VAL A 522 -23.80 -4.48 -41.63
N SER A 523 -24.66 -3.76 -40.88
CA SER A 523 -24.49 -2.34 -40.58
C SER A 523 -23.73 -2.10 -39.28
N ALA A 524 -23.26 -3.13 -38.58
CA ALA A 524 -22.53 -2.98 -37.32
C ALA A 524 -21.22 -3.78 -37.31
N GLN A 525 -20.18 -3.23 -36.69
CA GLN A 525 -18.88 -3.87 -36.46
C GLN A 525 -18.45 -3.68 -35.01
N GLU A 526 -18.04 -4.77 -34.36
CA GLU A 526 -17.36 -4.71 -33.06
C GLU A 526 -15.93 -4.22 -33.24
N ILE A 527 -15.49 -3.34 -32.33
CA ILE A 527 -14.15 -2.78 -32.31
C ILE A 527 -13.56 -2.84 -30.89
N MET A 528 -12.24 -2.91 -30.82
CA MET A 528 -11.49 -2.73 -29.58
C MET A 528 -10.72 -1.42 -29.66
N VAL A 529 -11.02 -0.48 -28.77
CA VAL A 529 -10.27 0.76 -28.61
C VAL A 529 -9.12 0.49 -27.65
N THR A 530 -7.90 0.77 -28.10
CA THR A 530 -6.68 0.63 -27.28
C THR A 530 -6.22 2.00 -26.82
N ALA A 531 -5.63 2.08 -25.61
CA ALA A 531 -5.19 3.33 -25.02
C ALA A 531 -4.20 4.09 -25.92
N GLY A 532 -4.54 5.34 -26.23
CA GLY A 532 -3.73 6.24 -27.05
C GLY A 532 -3.57 5.82 -28.51
N ALA A 533 -4.34 4.86 -29.00
CA ALA A 533 -4.23 4.33 -30.36
C ALA A 533 -5.46 4.66 -31.22
N ASP A 534 -5.24 4.70 -32.53
CA ASP A 534 -6.29 4.85 -33.52
C ASP A 534 -6.87 3.49 -33.89
N THR A 535 -8.19 3.39 -33.89
CA THR A 535 -8.96 2.21 -34.32
C THR A 535 -9.69 2.56 -35.61
N ALA A 536 -9.48 1.80 -36.68
CA ALA A 536 -10.14 2.02 -37.96
C ALA A 536 -11.18 0.94 -38.26
N CYS A 537 -12.32 1.34 -38.81
CA CYS A 537 -13.32 0.43 -39.37
C CYS A 537 -13.82 0.92 -40.73
N MET A 538 -14.27 -0.01 -41.56
CA MET A 538 -14.66 0.27 -42.94
C MET A 538 -16.03 -0.30 -43.25
N PHE A 539 -16.89 0.53 -43.85
CA PHE A 539 -18.27 0.17 -44.20
C PHE A 539 -18.52 0.38 -45.69
N ILE A 540 -19.08 -0.63 -46.35
CA ILE A 540 -19.33 -0.67 -47.79
C ILE A 540 -20.85 -0.71 -48.04
N ASN A 541 -21.36 0.18 -48.89
CA ASN A 541 -22.77 0.16 -49.29
C ASN A 541 -22.89 -0.13 -50.78
N GLU A 542 -23.96 -0.84 -51.11
CA GLU A 542 -24.37 -1.07 -52.48
C GLU A 542 -25.14 0.15 -53.00
N ARG A 543 -24.83 0.56 -54.22
CA ARG A 543 -25.58 1.60 -54.93
C ARG A 543 -26.99 1.10 -55.23
N MET A 544 -27.99 1.95 -55.05
CA MET A 544 -29.35 1.66 -55.51
C MET A 544 -29.41 1.75 -57.03
N MET A 545 -29.89 0.67 -57.66
CA MET A 545 -30.04 0.56 -59.12
C MET A 545 -31.50 0.21 -59.46
N GLY A 546 -31.99 0.68 -60.60
CA GLY A 546 -33.35 0.40 -61.07
C GLY A 546 -33.45 0.37 -62.60
N ILE A 547 -34.57 -0.14 -63.11
CA ILE A 547 -34.85 -0.20 -64.55
C ILE A 547 -36.06 0.69 -64.84
N ILE A 548 -35.95 1.53 -65.86
CA ILE A 548 -37.09 2.30 -66.38
C ILE A 548 -37.75 1.47 -67.47
N ARG A 549 -39.07 1.27 -67.36
CA ARG A 549 -39.89 0.56 -68.36
C ARG A 549 -40.97 1.49 -68.90
N VAL A 550 -41.04 1.61 -70.22
CA VAL A 550 -42.07 2.34 -70.94
C VAL A 550 -42.98 1.33 -71.65
N ILE A 551 -44.30 1.56 -71.55
CA ILE A 551 -45.32 0.79 -72.28
C ILE A 551 -46.05 1.79 -73.17
N LYS A 552 -45.92 1.63 -74.49
CA LYS A 552 -46.56 2.50 -75.49
C LYS A 552 -47.72 1.77 -76.14
N THR A 553 -48.90 2.37 -76.04
CA THR A 553 -50.13 1.84 -76.61
C THR A 553 -50.83 2.89 -77.45
N ASP A 554 -51.67 2.43 -78.37
CA ASP A 554 -52.63 3.27 -79.07
C ASP A 554 -53.73 3.72 -78.10
N SER A 555 -53.97 5.03 -78.02
CA SER A 555 -54.90 5.61 -77.04
C SER A 555 -56.38 5.28 -77.30
N MET A 556 -56.74 4.85 -78.52
CA MET A 556 -58.11 4.52 -78.89
C MET A 556 -58.41 3.03 -78.75
N THR A 557 -57.43 2.17 -79.05
CA THR A 557 -57.60 0.71 -79.14
C THR A 557 -56.91 -0.05 -78.00
N GLY A 558 -55.99 0.60 -77.28
CA GLY A 558 -55.17 0.00 -76.23
C GLY A 558 -54.13 -1.01 -76.72
N LYS A 559 -53.97 -1.18 -78.04
CA LYS A 559 -53.01 -2.14 -78.62
C LYS A 559 -51.56 -1.64 -78.46
N PRO A 560 -50.59 -2.55 -78.32
CA PRO A 560 -49.18 -2.18 -78.20
C PRO A 560 -48.63 -1.56 -79.49
N LEU A 561 -47.72 -0.59 -79.35
CA LEU A 561 -47.06 0.09 -80.47
C LEU A 561 -45.56 -0.26 -80.52
N PRO A 562 -45.11 -1.12 -81.44
CA PRO A 562 -43.70 -1.42 -81.65
C PRO A 562 -42.98 -0.33 -82.44
N GLY A 563 -41.67 -0.19 -82.23
CA GLY A 563 -40.79 0.69 -83.00
C GLY A 563 -40.73 2.15 -82.56
N VAL A 564 -41.35 2.51 -81.43
CA VAL A 564 -41.32 3.87 -80.87
C VAL A 564 -40.06 4.05 -80.02
N THR A 565 -39.28 5.09 -80.29
CA THR A 565 -38.00 5.36 -79.61
C THR A 565 -38.14 6.47 -78.57
N PHE A 566 -37.53 6.24 -77.39
CA PHE A 566 -37.46 7.19 -76.30
C PHE A 566 -36.01 7.45 -75.89
N THR A 567 -35.69 8.70 -75.58
CA THR A 567 -34.41 9.09 -74.95
C THR A 567 -34.58 9.26 -73.45
N VAL A 568 -33.61 8.77 -72.68
CA VAL A 568 -33.57 8.85 -71.23
C VAL A 568 -32.39 9.73 -70.81
N THR A 569 -32.67 10.89 -70.22
CA THR A 569 -31.67 11.87 -69.77
C THR A 569 -31.56 11.86 -68.25
N ARG A 570 -30.36 11.72 -67.68
CA ARG A 570 -30.16 11.78 -66.21
C ARG A 570 -30.24 13.23 -65.74
N LEU A 571 -30.97 13.49 -64.66
CA LEU A 571 -31.18 14.84 -64.10
C LEU A 571 -30.48 15.03 -62.74
N THR A 572 -30.31 13.96 -61.96
CA THR A 572 -29.68 14.04 -60.63
C THR A 572 -28.79 12.83 -60.35
N ALA A 573 -27.83 13.02 -59.46
CA ALA A 573 -26.95 12.00 -58.91
C ALA A 573 -26.67 12.30 -57.43
N PRO A 574 -26.32 11.30 -56.60
CA PRO A 574 -25.78 11.53 -55.26
C PRO A 574 -24.55 12.43 -55.28
N ALA A 575 -24.31 13.18 -54.20
CA ALA A 575 -23.12 14.04 -54.08
C ALA A 575 -21.78 13.28 -54.18
N SER A 576 -21.78 11.99 -53.87
CA SER A 576 -20.62 11.10 -53.99
C SER A 576 -20.35 10.63 -55.42
N ASP A 577 -21.28 10.82 -56.35
CA ASP A 577 -21.12 10.37 -57.73
C ASP A 577 -20.37 11.38 -58.58
N ASP A 578 -19.71 10.87 -59.60
CA ASP A 578 -19.29 11.70 -60.72
C ASP A 578 -20.53 12.23 -61.45
N ALA A 579 -20.81 13.53 -61.28
CA ALA A 579 -21.93 14.22 -61.90
C ALA A 579 -21.77 14.44 -63.42
N SER A 580 -20.80 13.78 -64.05
CA SER A 580 -20.44 13.99 -65.46
C SER A 580 -21.53 13.60 -66.46
N ASP A 581 -22.51 12.77 -66.07
CA ASP A 581 -23.62 12.32 -66.89
C ASP A 581 -24.94 13.08 -66.63
N ILE A 582 -24.97 13.99 -65.66
CA ILE A 582 -26.13 14.87 -65.43
C ILE A 582 -26.35 15.76 -66.66
N GLY A 583 -27.60 15.78 -67.14
CA GLY A 583 -28.02 16.49 -68.34
C GLY A 583 -27.74 15.75 -69.66
N LYS A 584 -27.11 14.56 -69.62
CA LYS A 584 -26.82 13.76 -70.82
C LYS A 584 -27.84 12.64 -71.02
N VAL A 585 -28.06 12.28 -72.28
CA VAL A 585 -28.81 11.05 -72.64
C VAL A 585 -27.96 9.84 -72.25
N VAL A 586 -28.47 9.05 -71.31
CA VAL A 586 -27.80 7.85 -70.77
C VAL A 586 -28.35 6.54 -71.35
N ALA A 587 -29.52 6.58 -71.98
CA ALA A 587 -30.07 5.45 -72.72
C ALA A 587 -31.02 5.93 -73.85
N THR A 588 -31.05 5.16 -74.94
CA THR A 588 -32.07 5.26 -75.99
C THR A 588 -32.75 3.91 -76.12
N ILE A 589 -34.06 3.85 -75.91
CA ILE A 589 -34.83 2.60 -75.82
C ILE A 589 -35.95 2.59 -76.86
N THR A 590 -36.19 1.45 -77.51
CA THR A 590 -37.21 1.30 -78.56
C THR A 590 -38.21 0.21 -78.18
N THR A 591 -39.50 0.45 -78.41
CA THR A 591 -40.56 -0.51 -78.05
C THR A 591 -40.52 -1.77 -78.91
N ASN A 592 -40.65 -2.93 -78.28
CA ASN A 592 -40.72 -4.23 -78.93
C ASN A 592 -42.14 -4.54 -79.46
N ALA A 593 -42.37 -5.75 -79.98
CA ALA A 593 -43.67 -6.21 -80.50
C ALA A 593 -44.84 -6.08 -79.50
N ASP A 594 -44.54 -6.13 -78.20
CA ASP A 594 -45.51 -5.97 -77.11
C ASP A 594 -45.65 -4.51 -76.65
N GLY A 595 -45.04 -3.56 -77.36
CA GLY A 595 -45.09 -2.13 -77.06
C GLY A 595 -44.22 -1.73 -75.86
N ILE A 596 -43.29 -2.59 -75.43
CA ILE A 596 -42.47 -2.40 -74.22
C ILE A 596 -41.05 -1.99 -74.60
N ALA A 597 -40.53 -0.93 -73.99
CA ALA A 597 -39.13 -0.54 -74.01
C ALA A 597 -38.58 -0.51 -72.58
N GLN A 598 -37.33 -0.92 -72.37
CA GLN A 598 -36.70 -0.89 -71.05
C GLN A 598 -35.22 -0.53 -71.12
N THR A 599 -34.72 0.16 -70.10
CA THR A 599 -33.29 0.48 -69.95
C THR A 599 -32.52 -0.73 -69.40
N GLU A 600 -31.20 -0.70 -69.50
CA GLU A 600 -30.36 -1.43 -68.54
C GLU A 600 -30.53 -0.84 -67.13
N ALA A 601 -29.92 -1.46 -66.12
CA ALA A 601 -29.97 -0.96 -64.76
C ALA A 601 -29.27 0.41 -64.67
N LEU A 602 -30.03 1.44 -64.32
CA LEU A 602 -29.56 2.80 -64.12
C LEU A 602 -29.43 3.10 -62.62
N PRO A 603 -28.47 3.95 -62.22
CA PRO A 603 -28.26 4.30 -60.82
C PRO A 603 -29.40 5.15 -60.26
N TRP A 604 -29.48 5.23 -58.93
CA TRP A 604 -30.36 6.18 -58.24
C TRP A 604 -30.27 7.58 -58.84
N GLY A 605 -31.42 8.22 -59.01
CA GLY A 605 -31.53 9.55 -59.58
C GLY A 605 -32.87 9.80 -60.24
N GLU A 606 -33.06 11.04 -60.68
CA GLU A 606 -34.18 11.47 -61.50
C GLU A 606 -33.80 11.42 -62.98
N TYR A 607 -34.74 11.03 -63.83
CA TYR A 607 -34.54 10.85 -65.25
C TYR A 607 -35.70 11.46 -66.04
N ARG A 608 -35.37 12.21 -67.09
CA ARG A 608 -36.33 12.70 -68.07
C ARG A 608 -36.46 11.69 -69.20
N ILE A 609 -37.67 11.28 -69.53
CA ILE A 609 -37.98 10.40 -70.66
C ILE A 609 -38.72 11.23 -71.70
N GLU A 610 -38.22 11.22 -72.94
CA GLU A 610 -38.76 11.99 -74.06
C GLU A 610 -39.00 11.04 -75.25
N GLU A 611 -40.17 11.10 -75.89
CA GLU A 611 -40.42 10.43 -77.17
C GLU A 611 -39.61 11.15 -78.24
N ALA A 612 -38.75 10.42 -78.97
CA ALA A 612 -37.81 11.04 -79.90
C ALA A 612 -38.50 11.53 -81.17
N GLU A 613 -39.40 10.70 -81.73
CA GLU A 613 -40.21 10.98 -82.91
C GLU A 613 -41.51 10.16 -82.83
N ALA A 614 -42.60 10.71 -83.36
CA ALA A 614 -43.85 9.99 -83.50
C ALA A 614 -43.75 8.85 -84.55
N LEU A 615 -44.41 7.73 -84.25
CA LEU A 615 -44.54 6.62 -85.20
C LEU A 615 -45.39 7.03 -86.41
N ASP A 616 -45.03 6.55 -87.61
CA ASP A 616 -45.79 6.85 -88.84
C ASP A 616 -47.28 6.51 -88.67
N GLY A 617 -48.15 7.47 -89.02
CA GLY A 617 -49.60 7.39 -88.79
C GLY A 617 -50.10 7.81 -87.40
N TYR A 618 -49.21 8.20 -86.47
CA TYR A 618 -49.54 8.75 -85.15
C TYR A 618 -49.16 10.22 -85.02
N VAL A 619 -49.88 10.95 -84.19
CA VAL A 619 -49.60 12.37 -83.89
C VAL A 619 -48.52 12.45 -82.82
N ASP A 620 -47.52 13.29 -83.04
CA ASP A 620 -46.56 13.65 -82.01
C ASP A 620 -47.24 14.48 -80.93
N THR A 621 -47.13 14.02 -79.68
CA THR A 621 -47.69 14.70 -78.52
C THR A 621 -46.61 15.41 -77.69
N ASP A 622 -45.37 15.47 -78.17
CA ASP A 622 -44.22 16.01 -77.43
C ASP A 622 -44.11 15.36 -76.04
N PHE A 623 -44.19 14.02 -75.98
CA PHE A 623 -44.27 13.32 -74.70
C PHE A 623 -42.98 13.50 -73.89
N VAL A 624 -43.12 14.08 -72.69
CA VAL A 624 -42.04 14.23 -71.71
C VAL A 624 -42.54 13.86 -70.32
N THR A 625 -41.77 13.06 -69.59
CA THR A 625 -42.04 12.77 -68.16
C THR A 625 -40.76 12.66 -67.36
N ILE A 626 -40.85 12.88 -66.04
CA ILE A 626 -39.74 12.68 -65.10
C ILE A 626 -40.07 11.49 -64.20
N VAL A 627 -39.16 10.53 -64.14
CA VAL A 627 -39.25 9.37 -63.25
C VAL A 627 -38.07 9.37 -62.30
N GLN A 628 -38.23 8.74 -61.14
CA GLN A 628 -37.18 8.63 -60.14
C GLN A 628 -36.90 7.17 -59.81
N ILE A 629 -35.62 6.80 -59.82
CA ILE A 629 -35.13 5.56 -59.24
C ILE A 629 -34.80 5.85 -57.78
N LYS A 630 -35.49 5.15 -56.85
CA LYS A 630 -35.34 5.30 -55.39
C LYS A 630 -34.89 4.02 -54.73
#